data_AF-A0A936WKL2-F1
#
_entry.id   AF-A0A936WKL2-F1
#
_cell.length_a   1.000
_cell.length_b   1.000
_cell.length_c   1.000
_cell.angle_alpha   90.00
_cell.angle_beta   90.00
_cell.angle_gamma   90.00
#
_symmetry.space_group_name_H-M   'P 1'
#
loop_
_entity.id
_entity.type
_entity.pdbx_description
1 polymer ?
#
loop_
_entity_poly.entity_id
_entity_poly.type
_entity_poly.pdbx_seq_one_letter_code
_entity_poly.pdbx_strand_id
1 'polypeptide(L)'
;MAVVKRNLVDANSFNKKVRLPFELRLKDFELAMQDVYDFFHDVNQGLTVRGLERLDDILRPAIMSGVLSDMLTSSMAKHSRTLTVNVYFNGHPDLVVKGVYPKNMAKAGTDGVEIKTTRKAGGAVDTHGARNQWMCVFVYDVDVETEPARERAPMTFTEVYLGHVTTEDFRKNSRGELGTRTATLHREGIEKLRKNWVYKLSG
;
A
#
# COMPACT_ATOMS: atom_id res chain seq x y z
N MET A 1 7.88 -32.05 1.24
CA MET A 1 7.42 -30.77 1.81
C MET A 1 7.06 -29.86 0.66
N ALA A 2 5.92 -29.17 0.71
CA ALA A 2 5.57 -28.22 -0.35
C ALA A 2 6.49 -27.01 -0.28
N VAL A 3 7.00 -26.60 -1.43
CA VAL A 3 7.85 -25.41 -1.57
C VAL A 3 6.90 -24.22 -1.70
N VAL A 4 7.04 -23.21 -0.83
CA VAL A 4 6.27 -21.97 -0.98
C VAL A 4 6.80 -21.25 -2.22
N LYS A 5 5.91 -20.96 -3.18
CA LYS A 5 6.31 -20.27 -4.41
C LYS A 5 6.70 -18.82 -4.10
N ARG A 6 7.90 -18.41 -4.51
CA ARG A 6 8.33 -17.00 -4.46
C ARG A 6 7.60 -16.18 -5.51
N ASN A 7 7.04 -15.05 -5.11
CA ASN A 7 6.41 -14.11 -6.04
C ASN A 7 7.42 -13.12 -6.61
N LEU A 8 7.17 -12.65 -7.83
CA LEU A 8 8.02 -11.70 -8.55
C LEU A 8 7.16 -10.58 -9.13
N VAL A 9 7.65 -9.35 -9.00
CA VAL A 9 7.00 -8.19 -9.62
C VAL A 9 7.14 -8.29 -11.15
N ASP A 10 6.02 -8.13 -11.87
CA ASP A 10 6.05 -8.05 -13.33
C ASP A 10 6.40 -6.63 -13.79
N ALA A 11 7.64 -6.43 -14.21
CA ALA A 11 8.12 -5.14 -14.70
C ALA A 11 7.33 -4.60 -15.92
N ASN A 12 6.65 -5.47 -16.68
CA ASN A 12 5.84 -5.04 -17.83
C ASN A 12 4.50 -4.44 -17.43
N SER A 13 4.05 -4.72 -16.20
CA SER A 13 2.78 -4.25 -15.64
C SER A 13 2.84 -2.81 -15.11
N PHE A 14 3.99 -2.12 -15.23
CA PHE A 14 4.14 -0.70 -14.88
C PHE A 14 3.74 0.27 -15.99
N ASN A 15 3.05 1.34 -15.61
CA ASN A 15 2.72 2.46 -16.50
C ASN A 15 3.95 3.34 -16.75
N LYS A 16 4.66 3.12 -17.86
CA LYS A 16 5.84 3.93 -18.25
C LYS A 16 5.53 5.42 -18.51
N LYS A 17 4.26 5.80 -18.63
CA LYS A 17 3.81 7.17 -18.91
C LYS A 17 3.29 7.91 -17.66
N VAL A 18 3.25 7.24 -16.50
CA VAL A 18 2.75 7.85 -15.26
C VAL A 18 3.65 9.01 -14.83
N ARG A 19 3.04 10.08 -14.31
CA ARG A 19 3.78 11.18 -13.69
C ARG A 19 3.73 11.00 -12.18
N LEU A 20 4.90 10.81 -11.58
CA LEU A 20 5.03 10.56 -10.15
C LEU A 20 5.45 11.86 -9.44
N PRO A 21 4.87 12.15 -8.26
CA PRO A 21 5.29 13.29 -7.45
C PRO A 21 6.65 13.02 -6.79
N PHE A 22 7.27 14.09 -6.27
CA PHE A 22 8.46 14.00 -5.41
C PHE A 22 9.64 13.21 -6.01
N GLU A 23 9.78 13.22 -7.33
CA GLU A 23 10.85 12.47 -8.05
C GLU A 23 10.84 10.95 -7.80
N LEU A 24 9.70 10.40 -7.36
CA LEU A 24 9.52 8.95 -7.28
C LEU A 24 9.71 8.32 -8.65
N ARG A 25 10.27 7.11 -8.65
CA ARG A 25 10.56 6.32 -9.85
C ARG A 25 9.75 5.04 -9.80
N LEU A 26 9.39 4.50 -10.96
CA LEU A 26 8.78 3.16 -11.06
C LEU A 26 9.61 2.10 -10.33
N LYS A 27 10.94 2.24 -10.36
CA LYS A 27 11.86 1.33 -9.68
C LYS A 27 11.70 1.34 -8.15
N ASP A 28 11.28 2.46 -7.56
CA ASP A 28 11.04 2.53 -6.11
C ASP A 28 9.87 1.63 -5.71
N PHE A 29 8.81 1.60 -6.53
CA PHE A 29 7.65 0.70 -6.35
C PHE A 29 8.01 -0.76 -6.61
N GLU A 30 8.73 -1.05 -7.70
CA GLU A 30 9.16 -2.40 -8.05
C GLU A 30 9.97 -3.04 -6.92
N LEU A 31 10.96 -2.32 -6.39
CA LEU A 31 11.79 -2.81 -5.30
C LEU A 31 11.00 -2.91 -3.99
N ALA A 32 10.08 -1.98 -3.72
CA ALA A 32 9.27 -2.04 -2.52
C ALA A 32 8.28 -3.22 -2.50
N MET A 33 7.63 -3.48 -3.63
CA MET A 33 6.76 -4.64 -3.80
C MET A 33 7.56 -5.94 -3.70
N GLN A 34 8.76 -5.99 -4.28
CA GLN A 34 9.61 -7.19 -4.22
C GLN A 34 10.11 -7.47 -2.79
N ASP A 35 10.49 -6.43 -2.02
CA ASP A 35 10.87 -6.60 -0.60
C ASP A 35 9.73 -7.25 0.20
N VAL A 36 8.47 -6.88 -0.08
CA VAL A 36 7.30 -7.50 0.57
C VAL A 36 7.09 -8.94 0.12
N TYR A 37 7.19 -9.24 -1.18
CA TYR A 37 7.07 -10.60 -1.69
C TYR A 37 8.14 -11.53 -1.12
N ASP A 38 9.38 -11.04 -1.01
CA ASP A 38 10.50 -11.79 -0.45
C ASP A 38 10.28 -12.08 1.03
N PHE A 39 9.79 -11.10 1.80
CA PHE A 39 9.42 -11.31 3.20
C PHE A 39 8.35 -12.40 3.37
N PHE A 40 7.25 -12.33 2.61
CA PHE A 40 6.19 -13.33 2.72
C PHE A 40 6.68 -14.72 2.30
N HIS A 41 7.49 -14.81 1.25
CA HIS A 41 8.12 -16.07 0.87
C HIS A 41 8.96 -16.65 2.02
N ASP A 42 9.87 -15.87 2.59
CA ASP A 42 10.82 -16.36 3.59
C ASP A 42 10.10 -16.75 4.90
N VAL A 43 9.14 -15.94 5.35
CA VAL A 43 8.34 -16.22 6.55
C VAL A 43 7.47 -17.46 6.32
N ASN A 44 6.74 -17.54 5.22
CA ASN A 44 5.86 -18.68 4.94
C ASN A 44 6.67 -19.97 4.74
N GLN A 45 7.83 -19.91 4.09
CA GLN A 45 8.72 -21.05 3.96
C GLN A 45 9.19 -21.53 5.36
N GLY A 46 9.54 -20.60 6.25
CA GLY A 46 9.91 -20.92 7.63
C GLY A 46 8.77 -21.53 8.46
N LEU A 47 7.55 -21.01 8.32
CA LEU A 47 6.35 -21.49 9.01
C LEU A 47 5.95 -22.90 8.51
N THR A 48 5.85 -23.09 7.21
CA THR A 48 5.39 -24.34 6.60
C THR A 48 6.35 -25.51 6.85
N VAL A 49 7.67 -25.27 6.89
CA VAL A 49 8.66 -26.30 7.27
C VAL A 49 8.46 -26.79 8.70
N ARG A 50 7.87 -25.98 9.57
CA ARG A 50 7.55 -26.32 10.97
C ARG A 50 6.14 -26.87 11.15
N GLY A 51 5.41 -27.11 10.06
CA GLY A 51 4.02 -27.56 10.10
C GLY A 51 3.02 -26.49 10.54
N LEU A 52 3.41 -25.20 10.47
CA LEU A 52 2.52 -24.07 10.74
C LEU A 52 1.87 -23.56 9.44
N GLU A 53 0.73 -22.90 9.58
CA GLU A 53 0.04 -22.21 8.48
C GLU A 53 0.84 -21.01 7.96
N ARG A 54 0.53 -20.54 6.74
CA ARG A 54 1.17 -19.33 6.19
C ARG A 54 0.72 -18.09 6.96
N LEU A 55 1.56 -17.06 6.99
CA LEU A 55 1.27 -15.80 7.66
C LEU A 55 -0.02 -15.16 7.11
N ASP A 56 -0.19 -15.18 5.80
CA ASP A 56 -1.35 -14.64 5.10
C ASP A 56 -2.63 -15.49 5.24
N ASP A 57 -2.52 -16.73 5.74
CA ASP A 57 -3.69 -17.54 6.14
C ASP A 57 -4.19 -17.15 7.54
N ILE A 58 -3.27 -16.82 8.46
CA ILE A 58 -3.60 -16.56 9.87
C ILE A 58 -4.00 -15.10 10.17
N LEU A 59 -3.54 -14.15 9.36
CA LEU A 59 -3.78 -12.73 9.61
C LEU A 59 -5.21 -12.30 9.24
N ARG A 60 -5.90 -11.67 10.20
CA ARG A 60 -7.17 -10.99 9.90
C ARG A 60 -6.97 -9.88 8.85
N PRO A 61 -7.91 -9.66 7.92
CA PRO A 61 -7.73 -8.70 6.81
C PRO A 61 -7.32 -7.28 7.22
N ALA A 62 -7.82 -6.78 8.35
CA ALA A 62 -7.45 -5.46 8.87
C ALA A 62 -5.99 -5.40 9.33
N ILE A 63 -5.50 -6.47 9.96
CA ILE A 63 -4.09 -6.57 10.40
C ILE A 63 -3.19 -6.72 9.19
N MET A 64 -3.57 -7.58 8.23
CA MET A 64 -2.83 -7.77 6.98
C MET A 64 -2.63 -6.44 6.24
N SER A 65 -3.69 -5.65 6.12
CA SER A 65 -3.62 -4.35 5.43
C SER A 65 -2.71 -3.35 6.17
N GLY A 66 -2.71 -3.37 7.51
CA GLY A 66 -1.79 -2.58 8.33
C GLY A 66 -0.34 -3.00 8.15
N VAL A 67 -0.04 -4.30 8.28
CA VAL A 67 1.31 -4.87 8.09
C VAL A 67 1.87 -4.51 6.71
N LEU A 68 1.08 -4.70 5.65
CA LEU A 68 1.52 -4.34 4.30
C LEU A 68 1.78 -2.84 4.16
N SER A 69 0.94 -1.98 4.77
CA SER A 69 1.14 -0.52 4.71
C SER A 69 2.44 -0.11 5.40
N ASP A 70 2.74 -0.68 6.57
CA ASP A 70 3.99 -0.39 7.31
C ASP A 70 5.24 -0.88 6.55
N MET A 71 5.17 -2.09 5.99
CA MET A 71 6.25 -2.66 5.17
C MET A 71 6.50 -1.83 3.91
N LEU A 72 5.43 -1.43 3.21
CA LEU A 72 5.51 -0.59 2.01
C LEU A 72 6.04 0.80 2.35
N THR A 73 5.61 1.42 3.45
CA THR A 73 6.15 2.71 3.92
C THR A 73 7.66 2.60 4.17
N SER A 74 8.09 1.60 4.94
CA SER A 74 9.51 1.39 5.23
C SER A 74 10.33 1.12 3.95
N SER A 75 9.82 0.25 3.07
CA SER A 75 10.55 -0.13 1.86
C SER A 75 10.57 0.98 0.80
N MET A 76 9.46 1.70 0.59
CA MET A 76 9.43 2.88 -0.27
C MET A 76 10.41 3.96 0.22
N ALA A 77 10.50 4.20 1.53
CA ALA A 77 11.49 5.12 2.12
C ALA A 77 12.94 4.66 1.90
N LYS A 78 13.20 3.34 2.00
CA LYS A 78 14.52 2.73 1.75
C LYS A 78 14.97 2.93 0.30
N HIS A 79 14.08 2.76 -0.67
CA HIS A 79 14.42 2.83 -2.09
C HIS A 79 14.33 4.23 -2.69
N SER A 80 13.47 5.08 -2.13
CA SER A 80 13.32 6.47 -2.58
C SER A 80 14.53 7.33 -2.21
N ARG A 81 14.98 8.12 -3.19
CA ARG A 81 16.03 9.13 -2.96
C ARG A 81 15.51 10.33 -2.19
N THR A 82 14.25 10.69 -2.38
CA THR A 82 13.64 11.94 -1.92
C THR A 82 12.71 11.79 -0.74
N LEU A 83 12.06 10.64 -0.58
CA LEU A 83 11.13 10.38 0.52
C LEU A 83 11.81 9.61 1.66
N THR A 84 11.31 9.82 2.87
CA THR A 84 11.69 9.09 4.07
C THR A 84 10.49 8.91 4.99
N VAL A 85 10.56 7.98 5.94
CA VAL A 85 9.49 7.74 6.90
C VAL A 85 9.26 8.99 7.75
N ASN A 86 8.00 9.36 7.94
CA ASN A 86 7.63 10.37 8.92
C ASN A 86 7.84 9.82 10.33
N VAL A 87 8.83 10.35 11.06
CA VAL A 87 9.18 9.83 12.38
C VAL A 87 8.36 10.46 13.51
N TYR A 88 7.37 11.29 13.18
CA TYR A 88 6.38 11.74 14.15
C TYR A 88 5.41 10.60 14.49
N PHE A 89 5.23 10.29 15.77
CA PHE A 89 4.30 9.25 16.21
C PHE A 89 2.86 9.56 15.75
N ASN A 90 2.27 8.66 14.94
CA ASN A 90 0.98 8.89 14.26
C ASN A 90 0.96 10.18 13.42
N GLY A 91 2.09 10.51 12.80
CA GLY A 91 2.22 11.60 11.85
C GLY A 91 1.49 11.29 10.54
N HIS A 92 1.25 12.33 9.76
CA HIS A 92 0.71 12.24 8.42
C HIS A 92 1.44 13.24 7.52
N PRO A 93 1.75 12.93 6.26
CA PRO A 93 1.64 11.60 5.62
C PRO A 93 2.66 10.57 6.17
N ASP A 94 2.47 9.30 5.83
CA ASP A 94 3.38 8.19 6.20
C ASP A 94 4.83 8.42 5.72
N LEU A 95 4.98 8.90 4.49
CA LEU A 95 6.27 9.30 3.90
C LEU A 95 6.32 10.81 3.75
N VAL A 96 7.45 11.43 4.09
CA VAL A 96 7.68 12.87 3.90
C VAL A 96 8.90 13.14 3.02
N VAL A 97 8.92 14.29 2.35
CA VAL A 97 10.06 14.75 1.55
C VAL A 97 11.24 15.11 2.48
N LYS A 98 12.41 14.54 2.21
CA LYS A 98 13.65 14.81 2.94
C LYS A 98 13.99 16.30 2.89
N GLY A 99 14.31 16.86 4.06
CA GLY A 99 14.72 18.26 4.18
C GLY A 99 13.57 19.29 4.19
N VAL A 100 12.32 18.88 3.96
CA VAL A 100 11.15 19.78 4.05
C VAL A 100 10.72 19.98 5.50
N TYR A 101 10.63 18.89 6.28
CA TYR A 101 10.22 18.95 7.68
C TYR A 101 11.41 18.78 8.62
N PRO A 102 11.50 19.56 9.72
CA PRO A 102 12.54 19.38 10.72
C PRO A 102 12.60 17.94 11.21
N LYS A 103 13.79 17.31 11.13
CA LYS A 103 14.04 15.91 11.51
C LYS A 103 13.13 14.89 10.82
N ASN A 104 12.53 15.24 9.68
CA ASN A 104 11.52 14.43 8.98
C ASN A 104 10.30 14.12 9.86
N MET A 105 9.89 15.08 10.70
CA MET A 105 8.74 14.95 11.61
C MET A 105 7.63 15.90 11.21
N ALA A 106 6.47 15.35 10.85
CA ALA A 106 5.27 16.13 10.59
C ALA A 106 4.05 15.51 11.28
N LYS A 107 3.44 16.23 12.22
CA LYS A 107 2.15 15.82 12.79
C LYS A 107 1.06 15.80 11.71
N ALA A 108 1.06 16.81 10.85
CA ALA A 108 0.20 16.92 9.68
C ALA A 108 0.94 17.75 8.61
N GLY A 109 1.51 17.05 7.63
CA GLY A 109 2.21 17.62 6.47
C GLY A 109 1.42 17.45 5.18
N THR A 110 1.90 18.13 4.15
CA THR A 110 1.37 18.12 2.78
C THR A 110 2.37 17.55 1.77
N ASP A 111 3.66 17.58 2.10
CA ASP A 111 4.78 17.24 1.24
C ASP A 111 5.24 15.82 1.53
N GLY A 112 4.54 14.88 0.92
CA GLY A 112 4.76 13.48 1.17
C GLY A 112 3.64 12.61 0.62
N VAL A 113 3.70 11.32 0.90
CA VAL A 113 2.78 10.31 0.37
C VAL A 113 2.21 9.48 1.51
N GLU A 114 0.89 9.40 1.59
CA GLU A 114 0.17 8.47 2.46
C GLU A 114 0.08 7.10 1.78
N ILE A 115 0.49 6.04 2.47
CA ILE A 115 0.43 4.66 1.99
C ILE A 115 -0.83 3.98 2.55
N LYS A 116 -1.54 3.29 1.67
CA LYS A 116 -2.68 2.45 2.03
C LYS A 116 -2.66 1.17 1.23
N THR A 117 -3.22 0.12 1.81
CA THR A 117 -3.46 -1.13 1.11
C THR A 117 -4.92 -1.55 1.21
N THR A 118 -5.38 -2.33 0.24
CA THR A 118 -6.77 -2.84 0.21
C THR A 118 -6.86 -4.10 -0.64
N ARG A 119 -7.84 -4.97 -0.34
CA ARG A 119 -8.24 -6.06 -1.24
C ARG A 119 -9.29 -5.64 -2.26
N LYS A 120 -9.83 -4.42 -2.14
CA LYS A 120 -10.90 -3.93 -3.02
C LYS A 120 -10.29 -3.47 -4.34
N ALA A 121 -10.63 -4.17 -5.42
CA ALA A 121 -10.24 -3.82 -6.78
C ALA A 121 -10.48 -2.33 -7.07
N GLY A 122 -9.51 -1.71 -7.73
CA GLY A 122 -9.54 -0.28 -8.03
C GLY A 122 -9.37 0.64 -6.82
N GLY A 123 -8.79 0.17 -5.72
CA GLY A 123 -8.15 1.03 -4.72
C GLY A 123 -9.07 1.73 -3.71
N ALA A 124 -10.31 1.25 -3.53
CA ALA A 124 -11.18 1.81 -2.50
C ALA A 124 -10.67 1.45 -1.09
N VAL A 125 -10.40 2.47 -0.27
CA VAL A 125 -9.87 2.32 1.09
C VAL A 125 -10.39 3.42 2.01
N ASP A 126 -10.49 3.12 3.30
CA ASP A 126 -10.87 4.08 4.34
C ASP A 126 -9.64 4.82 4.86
N THR A 127 -9.78 6.11 5.11
CA THR A 127 -8.70 6.99 5.60
C THR A 127 -9.05 7.58 6.97
N HIS A 128 -8.05 8.04 7.72
CA HIS A 128 -8.23 8.76 8.98
C HIS A 128 -8.62 10.24 8.75
N GLY A 129 -9.69 10.44 8.00
CA GLY A 129 -10.30 11.72 7.67
C GLY A 129 -10.02 12.20 6.25
N ALA A 130 -10.94 13.01 5.74
CA ALA A 130 -10.76 13.68 4.45
C ALA A 130 -9.62 14.70 4.58
N ARG A 131 -8.63 14.61 3.70
CA ARG A 131 -7.45 15.48 3.68
C ARG A 131 -7.01 15.74 2.24
N ASN A 132 -6.37 16.87 2.03
CA ASN A 132 -5.58 17.12 0.83
C ASN A 132 -4.26 16.35 0.97
N GLN A 133 -4.02 15.37 0.10
CA GLN A 133 -2.89 14.46 0.24
C GLN A 133 -2.55 13.77 -1.07
N TRP A 134 -1.29 13.38 -1.23
CA TRP A 134 -0.92 12.34 -2.19
C TRP A 134 -1.20 10.98 -1.58
N MET A 135 -2.18 10.28 -2.13
CA MET A 135 -2.59 8.96 -1.66
C MET A 135 -2.00 7.90 -2.60
N CYS A 136 -1.24 6.97 -2.03
CA CYS A 136 -0.78 5.78 -2.71
C CYS A 136 -1.52 4.55 -2.20
N VAL A 137 -2.25 3.87 -3.09
CA VAL A 137 -3.02 2.67 -2.74
C VAL A 137 -2.45 1.47 -3.47
N PHE A 138 -2.01 0.47 -2.72
CA PHE A 138 -1.63 -0.85 -3.23
C PHE A 138 -2.80 -1.82 -3.04
N VAL A 139 -3.34 -2.31 -4.15
CA VAL A 139 -4.34 -3.38 -4.16
C VAL A 139 -3.62 -4.71 -4.17
N TYR A 140 -4.02 -5.63 -3.29
CA TYR A 140 -3.44 -6.95 -3.18
C TYR A 140 -4.51 -8.03 -3.12
N ASP A 141 -4.11 -9.24 -3.50
CA ASP A 141 -4.89 -10.44 -3.33
C ASP A 141 -4.13 -11.50 -2.52
N VAL A 142 -4.90 -12.35 -1.85
CA VAL A 142 -4.44 -13.51 -1.09
C VAL A 142 -5.33 -14.67 -1.48
N ASP A 143 -4.72 -15.73 -2.00
CA ASP A 143 -5.41 -16.99 -2.27
C ASP A 143 -5.72 -17.68 -0.94
N VAL A 144 -7.02 -17.75 -0.65
CA VAL A 144 -7.62 -18.41 0.52
C VAL A 144 -8.54 -19.56 0.11
N GLU A 145 -8.61 -19.88 -1.18
CA GLU A 145 -9.59 -20.82 -1.75
C GLU A 145 -8.93 -22.13 -2.19
N THR A 146 -7.70 -22.08 -2.72
CA THR A 146 -7.03 -23.28 -3.24
C THR A 146 -6.78 -24.32 -2.15
N GLU A 147 -7.11 -25.57 -2.44
CA GLU A 147 -6.83 -26.74 -1.59
C GLU A 147 -6.08 -27.84 -2.37
N PRO A 148 -5.12 -28.53 -1.73
CA PRO A 148 -4.68 -28.37 -0.34
C PRO A 148 -3.98 -27.02 -0.10
N ALA A 149 -4.13 -26.41 1.08
CA ALA A 149 -3.60 -25.08 1.42
C ALA A 149 -2.12 -24.83 1.04
N ARG A 150 -1.31 -25.89 1.00
CA ARG A 150 0.09 -25.87 0.55
C ARG A 150 0.28 -25.50 -0.95
N GLU A 151 -0.78 -25.55 -1.74
CA GLU A 151 -0.83 -25.25 -3.18
C GLU A 151 -1.37 -23.84 -3.47
N ARG A 152 -1.80 -23.11 -2.43
CA ARG A 152 -2.27 -21.73 -2.57
C ARG A 152 -1.21 -20.82 -3.16
N ALA A 153 -1.65 -19.92 -4.04
CA ALA A 153 -0.79 -18.90 -4.62
C ALA A 153 -0.25 -17.94 -3.54
N PRO A 154 0.95 -17.37 -3.74
CA PRO A 154 1.47 -16.34 -2.84
C PRO A 154 0.68 -15.03 -2.96
N MET A 155 0.63 -14.26 -1.87
CA MET A 155 0.07 -12.90 -1.87
C MET A 155 0.64 -12.07 -3.02
N THR A 156 -0.25 -11.38 -3.74
CA THR A 156 0.09 -10.67 -4.97
C THR A 156 -0.52 -9.28 -5.01
N PHE A 157 0.31 -8.23 -5.13
CA PHE A 157 -0.16 -6.92 -5.57
C PHE A 157 -0.70 -6.95 -7.00
N THR A 158 -1.93 -6.51 -7.18
CA THR A 158 -2.64 -6.52 -8.47
C THR A 158 -2.69 -5.13 -9.10
N GLU A 159 -2.79 -4.07 -8.29
CA GLU A 159 -2.92 -2.70 -8.77
C GLU A 159 -2.18 -1.74 -7.83
N VAL A 160 -1.59 -0.67 -8.38
CA VAL A 160 -1.04 0.43 -7.58
C VAL A 160 -1.49 1.75 -8.18
N TYR A 161 -1.99 2.63 -7.33
CA TYR A 161 -2.44 3.97 -7.68
C TYR A 161 -1.68 5.01 -6.86
N LEU A 162 -1.31 6.14 -7.47
CA LEU A 162 -0.75 7.28 -6.75
C LEU A 162 -1.32 8.57 -7.31
N GLY A 163 -2.21 9.24 -6.57
CA GLY A 163 -2.85 10.47 -7.01
C GLY A 163 -3.01 11.48 -5.89
N HIS A 164 -3.02 12.76 -6.25
CA HIS A 164 -3.36 13.84 -5.33
C HIS A 164 -4.88 13.96 -5.21
N VAL A 165 -5.41 13.75 -4.01
CA VAL A 165 -6.82 13.93 -3.69
C VAL A 165 -7.01 15.13 -2.76
N THR A 166 -8.18 15.73 -2.78
CA THR A 166 -8.58 16.83 -1.90
C THR A 166 -9.74 16.41 -1.02
N THR A 167 -10.05 17.20 0.02
CA THR A 167 -11.22 16.97 0.89
C THR A 167 -12.54 16.87 0.13
N GLU A 168 -12.62 17.48 -1.04
CA GLU A 168 -13.80 17.43 -1.92
C GLU A 168 -14.00 16.07 -2.55
N ASP A 169 -12.93 15.27 -2.72
CA ASP A 169 -12.97 13.94 -3.32
C ASP A 169 -13.54 12.86 -2.37
N PHE A 170 -13.90 13.23 -1.14
CA PHE A 170 -14.40 12.32 -0.10
C PHE A 170 -15.91 12.40 0.08
N ARG A 171 -16.51 11.27 0.46
CA ARG A 171 -17.94 11.21 0.81
C ARG A 171 -18.23 12.15 1.98
N LYS A 172 -19.28 12.97 1.84
CA LYS A 172 -19.81 13.77 2.95
C LYS A 172 -20.64 12.88 3.86
N ASN A 173 -20.23 12.75 5.13
CA ASN A 173 -21.04 12.09 6.14
C ASN A 173 -21.93 13.12 6.83
N SER A 174 -23.22 12.81 6.98
CA SER A 174 -24.22 13.66 7.66
C SER A 174 -24.20 13.55 9.19
N ARG A 175 -23.29 12.75 9.77
CA ARG A 175 -23.20 12.53 11.22
C ARG A 175 -22.16 13.44 11.85
N GLY A 176 -22.58 14.21 12.86
CA GLY A 176 -21.78 15.18 13.61
C GLY A 176 -20.62 14.58 14.42
N GLU A 177 -20.01 15.40 15.28
CA GLU A 177 -18.80 15.07 16.04
C GLU A 177 -19.03 13.97 17.07
N LEU A 178 -18.49 12.77 16.81
CA LEU A 178 -17.80 11.92 17.80
C LEU A 178 -17.23 10.68 17.10
N GLY A 179 -15.90 10.55 17.13
CA GLY A 179 -15.13 9.45 16.53
C GLY A 179 -14.15 9.96 15.46
N THR A 180 -12.94 9.38 15.40
CA THR A 180 -11.98 9.61 14.32
C THR A 180 -12.70 9.43 12.98
N ARG A 181 -13.04 10.52 12.30
CA ARG A 181 -13.88 10.49 11.10
C ARG A 181 -13.17 9.64 10.06
N THR A 182 -13.62 8.40 9.85
CA THR A 182 -13.16 7.64 8.69
C THR A 182 -13.76 8.26 7.43
N ALA A 183 -12.95 8.42 6.41
CA ALA A 183 -13.40 9.00 5.15
C ALA A 183 -12.99 8.10 3.98
N THR A 184 -13.93 7.84 3.09
CA THR A 184 -13.73 7.08 1.86
C THR A 184 -13.92 8.04 0.68
N LEU A 185 -13.11 7.89 -0.36
CA LEU A 185 -13.33 8.62 -1.61
C LEU A 185 -14.73 8.32 -2.17
N HIS A 186 -15.38 9.34 -2.76
CA HIS A 186 -16.58 9.10 -3.57
C HIS A 186 -16.18 8.56 -4.95
N ARG A 187 -17.18 8.29 -5.79
CA ARG A 187 -16.98 7.64 -7.09
C ARG A 187 -16.01 8.43 -7.98
N GLU A 188 -16.23 9.72 -8.15
CA GLU A 188 -15.36 10.58 -8.96
C GLU A 188 -13.97 10.76 -8.31
N GLY A 189 -13.87 10.74 -6.99
CA GLY A 189 -12.59 10.74 -6.27
C GLY A 189 -11.76 9.48 -6.53
N ILE A 190 -12.41 8.31 -6.54
CA ILE A 190 -11.78 7.04 -6.93
C ILE A 190 -11.39 7.06 -8.42
N GLU A 191 -12.24 7.58 -9.30
CA GLU A 191 -11.91 7.73 -10.72
C GLU A 191 -10.69 8.64 -10.91
N LYS A 192 -10.62 9.76 -10.17
CA LYS A 192 -9.47 10.66 -10.15
C LYS A 192 -8.18 9.96 -9.70
N LEU A 193 -8.23 9.19 -8.61
CA LEU A 193 -7.09 8.37 -8.14
C LEU A 193 -6.63 7.38 -9.23
N ARG A 194 -7.58 6.71 -9.88
CA ARG A 194 -7.29 5.69 -10.92
C ARG A 194 -6.69 6.25 -12.21
N LYS A 195 -6.87 7.55 -12.49
CA LYS A 195 -6.25 8.20 -13.67
C LYS A 195 -4.72 8.17 -13.61
N ASN A 196 -4.13 8.13 -12.42
CA ASN A 196 -2.67 8.06 -12.23
C ASN A 196 -2.25 6.70 -11.67
N TRP A 197 -2.63 5.63 -12.38
CA TRP A 197 -2.20 4.27 -12.04
C TRP A 197 -0.72 4.06 -12.34
N VAL A 198 -0.04 3.40 -11.42
CA VAL A 198 1.41 3.11 -11.43
C VAL A 198 1.66 1.70 -11.94
N TYR A 199 0.90 0.73 -11.44
CA TYR A 199 1.04 -0.69 -11.75
C TYR A 199 -0.33 -1.34 -11.90
N LYS A 200 -0.49 -2.23 -12.87
CA LYS A 200 -1.68 -3.08 -13.05
C LYS A 200 -1.23 -4.43 -13.61
N LEU A 201 -1.31 -5.46 -12.78
CA LEU A 201 -1.05 -6.82 -13.21
C LEU A 201 -2.13 -7.22 -14.24
N SER A 202 -1.69 -7.65 -15.41
CA SER A 202 -2.61 -8.22 -16.40
C SER A 202 -3.04 -9.60 -15.90
N GLY A 203 -4.35 -9.84 -15.84
CA GLY A 203 -4.91 -11.14 -15.46
C GLY A 203 -4.70 -12.22 -16.52
#